data_AF-A0A4P8Q610-F1
#
_entry.id   AF-A0A4P8Q610-F1
#
_cell.length_a   1.000
_cell.length_b   1.000
_cell.length_c   1.000
_cell.angle_alpha   90.00
_cell.angle_beta   90.00
_cell.angle_gamma   90.00
#
_symmetry.space_group_name_H-M   'P 1'
#
loop_
_entity.id
_entity.type
_entity.pdbx_description
1 polymer ?
#
loop_
_entity_poly.entity_id
_entity_poly.type
_entity_poly.pdbx_seq_one_letter_code
_entity_poly.pdbx_strand_id
1 'polypeptide(L)'
;MRLLSSAAAVAVLALTTPAFAAGQAASPTPQAAPAPAQEADSPEEAAFEAKAEAFQERMEAMATEMQAAAAQADKAKAKSDLDAVQAKYQSEVDTFAEEVNTFATAQGAPAEQMAMVMQQIKGIPLKARTEIEAAASAPAAAPATPQ
;
A
#
# COMPACT_ATOMS: atom_id res chain seq x y z
N MET A 1 6.48 47.97 -27.20
CA MET A 1 7.41 48.09 -26.06
C MET A 1 7.36 46.76 -25.31
N ARG A 2 8.35 45.86 -25.41
CA ARG A 2 9.59 45.79 -24.59
C ARG A 2 9.27 46.01 -23.11
N LEU A 3 9.49 45.04 -22.22
CA LEU A 3 10.80 44.67 -21.66
C LEU A 3 10.88 43.13 -21.43
N LEU A 4 11.85 42.43 -22.03
CA LEU A 4 13.21 42.11 -21.50
C LEU A 4 13.16 41.18 -20.27
N SER A 5 13.50 39.89 -20.37
CA SER A 5 14.83 39.27 -20.51
C SER A 5 15.59 39.05 -19.19
N SER A 6 15.90 37.77 -18.94
CA SER A 6 17.20 37.19 -18.52
C SER A 6 17.56 37.02 -17.03
N ALA A 7 17.87 35.76 -16.69
CA ALA A 7 19.09 35.29 -15.97
C ALA A 7 19.04 33.74 -15.99
N ALA A 8 19.71 32.98 -16.85
CA ALA A 8 21.15 32.68 -16.94
C ALA A 8 21.84 32.43 -15.58
N ALA A 9 22.10 31.14 -15.27
CA ALA A 9 23.21 30.72 -14.43
C ALA A 9 23.77 29.39 -14.97
N VAL A 10 25.03 29.44 -15.41
CA VAL A 10 25.87 28.34 -15.89
C VAL A 10 26.87 28.03 -14.78
N ALA A 11 27.19 26.75 -14.59
CA ALA A 11 28.50 26.17 -14.23
C ALA A 11 28.35 24.99 -13.25
N VAL A 12 29.07 23.87 -13.30
CA VAL A 12 30.15 23.36 -14.17
C VAL A 12 30.24 21.86 -13.80
N LEU A 13 30.20 20.94 -14.77
CA LEU A 13 30.69 19.58 -14.57
C LEU A 13 32.23 19.62 -14.60
N ALA A 14 32.86 19.47 -13.44
CA ALA A 14 34.29 19.21 -13.36
C ALA A 14 34.51 17.93 -12.56
N LEU A 15 34.72 16.83 -13.29
CA LEU A 15 35.35 15.62 -12.77
C LEU A 15 36.82 15.94 -12.48
N THR A 16 37.20 16.07 -11.21
CA THR A 16 38.59 15.91 -10.79
C THR A 16 38.67 15.23 -9.43
N THR A 17 39.22 14.03 -9.43
CA THR A 17 39.70 13.28 -8.27
C THR A 17 40.84 14.02 -7.57
N PRO A 18 40.84 14.04 -6.21
CA PRO A 18 42.09 13.99 -5.45
C PRO A 18 42.04 12.78 -4.50
N ALA A 19 42.95 11.82 -4.68
CA ALA A 19 44.29 11.80 -4.08
C ALA A 19 44.25 11.27 -2.64
N PHE A 20 44.80 10.07 -2.50
CA PHE A 20 45.07 9.39 -1.24
C PHE A 20 45.87 10.28 -0.27
N ALA A 21 45.35 10.35 0.96
CA ALA A 21 46.04 10.15 2.22
C ALA A 21 47.48 10.68 2.38
N ALA A 22 47.64 11.77 3.14
CA ALA A 22 48.79 11.93 4.03
C ALA A 22 48.47 12.91 5.17
N GLY A 23 48.35 12.35 6.39
CA GLY A 23 48.71 13.00 7.65
C GLY A 23 47.74 14.01 8.26
N GLN A 24 47.20 13.72 9.44
CA GLN A 24 47.71 14.30 10.69
C GLN A 24 46.84 13.94 11.90
N ALA A 25 47.55 13.79 13.02
CA ALA A 25 47.14 14.07 14.38
C ALA A 25 46.11 13.13 15.03
N ALA A 26 46.67 12.28 15.89
CA ALA A 26 45.98 11.78 17.06
C ALA A 26 45.32 12.94 17.83
N SER A 27 44.01 12.86 17.97
CA SER A 27 43.25 13.39 19.10
C SER A 27 42.40 12.23 19.61
N PRO A 28 42.25 12.03 20.93
CA PRO A 28 41.40 10.98 21.45
C PRO A 28 39.97 11.31 21.01
N THR A 29 39.39 10.46 20.16
CA THR A 29 37.97 10.52 19.88
C THR A 29 37.24 10.38 21.22
N PRO A 30 36.28 11.27 21.55
CA PRO A 30 35.27 10.93 22.54
C PRO A 30 34.68 9.61 22.05
N GLN A 31 34.77 8.58 22.88
CA GLN A 31 34.05 7.33 22.68
C GLN A 31 32.61 7.73 22.41
N ALA A 32 32.20 7.65 21.14
CA ALA A 32 30.81 7.80 20.78
C ALA A 32 30.10 6.74 21.61
N ALA A 33 29.24 7.20 22.52
CA ALA A 33 28.23 6.33 23.09
C ALA A 33 27.60 5.60 21.90
N PRO A 34 27.41 4.28 21.95
CA PRO A 34 26.72 3.59 20.88
C PRO A 34 25.45 4.39 20.63
N ALA A 35 25.32 4.93 19.42
CA ALA A 35 24.04 5.42 18.97
C ALA A 35 23.05 4.30 19.33
N PRO A 36 21.89 4.61 19.94
CA PRO A 36 20.87 3.58 20.11
C PRO A 36 20.77 2.91 18.76
N ALA A 37 21.01 1.59 18.74
CA ALA A 37 20.86 0.81 17.54
C ALA A 37 19.51 1.26 16.99
N GLN A 38 19.54 1.92 15.83
CA GLN A 38 18.35 2.08 15.05
C GLN A 38 17.89 0.65 14.93
N GLU A 39 16.79 0.31 15.62
CA GLU A 39 16.09 -0.96 15.47
C GLU A 39 15.99 -1.12 13.97
N ALA A 40 16.91 -1.92 13.44
CA ALA A 40 16.92 -2.22 12.04
C ALA A 40 15.61 -2.96 11.89
N ASP A 41 14.66 -2.31 11.21
CA ASP A 41 13.48 -2.96 10.67
C ASP A 41 13.90 -4.37 10.27
N SER A 42 13.47 -5.36 11.06
CA SER A 42 14.03 -6.70 10.92
C SER A 42 13.74 -7.13 9.49
N PRO A 43 14.59 -7.90 8.81
CA PRO A 43 14.30 -8.32 7.44
C PRO A 43 12.92 -9.00 7.30
N GLU A 44 12.40 -9.58 8.39
CA GLU A 44 11.01 -10.02 8.51
C GLU A 44 9.93 -8.92 8.50
N GLU A 45 10.17 -7.75 9.10
CA GLU A 45 9.27 -6.58 9.07
C GLU A 45 9.17 -5.98 7.67
N ALA A 46 10.29 -5.71 7.01
CA ALA A 46 10.32 -5.21 5.63
C ALA A 46 9.67 -6.19 4.64
N ALA A 47 9.84 -7.50 4.84
CA ALA A 47 9.19 -8.50 4.01
C ALA A 47 7.67 -8.56 4.24
N PHE A 48 7.21 -8.30 5.47
CA PHE A 48 5.80 -8.22 5.80
C PHE A 48 5.16 -6.93 5.25
N GLU A 49 5.84 -5.79 5.33
CA GLU A 49 5.39 -4.52 4.75
C GLU A 49 5.21 -4.64 3.24
N ALA A 50 6.18 -5.22 2.53
CA ALA A 50 6.05 -5.47 1.09
C ALA A 50 4.84 -6.38 0.74
N LYS A 51 4.50 -7.34 1.61
CA LYS A 51 3.29 -8.18 1.44
C LYS A 51 2.01 -7.39 1.73
N ALA A 52 2.03 -6.50 2.72
CA ALA A 52 0.90 -5.64 3.04
C ALA A 52 0.60 -4.66 1.90
N GLU A 53 1.64 -4.06 1.28
CA GLU A 53 1.50 -3.23 0.09
C GLU A 53 0.92 -4.02 -1.08
N ALA A 54 1.48 -5.21 -1.37
CA ALA A 54 0.94 -6.08 -2.42
C ALA A 54 -0.52 -6.47 -2.15
N PHE A 55 -0.89 -6.72 -0.89
CA PHE A 55 -2.28 -6.99 -0.51
C PHE A 55 -3.19 -5.77 -0.72
N GLN A 56 -2.72 -4.56 -0.42
CA GLN A 56 -3.46 -3.32 -0.69
C GLN A 56 -3.73 -3.16 -2.19
N GLU A 57 -2.71 -3.33 -3.04
CA GLU A 57 -2.87 -3.28 -4.50
C GLU A 57 -3.90 -4.33 -4.99
N ARG A 58 -3.90 -5.52 -4.37
CA ARG A 58 -4.88 -6.57 -4.65
C ARG A 58 -6.30 -6.14 -4.26
N MET A 59 -6.48 -5.46 -3.13
CA MET A 59 -7.80 -4.95 -2.71
C MET A 59 -8.30 -3.81 -3.61
N GLU A 60 -7.42 -2.96 -4.12
CA GLU A 60 -7.78 -1.94 -5.13
C GLU A 60 -8.18 -2.58 -6.45
N ALA A 61 -7.44 -3.61 -6.89
CA ALA A 61 -7.80 -4.42 -8.05
C ALA A 61 -9.15 -5.11 -7.83
N MET A 62 -9.44 -5.63 -6.63
CA MET A 62 -10.73 -6.25 -6.30
C MET A 62 -11.89 -5.27 -6.50
N ALA A 63 -11.77 -4.06 -5.94
CA ALA A 63 -12.81 -3.05 -6.08
C ALA A 63 -13.08 -2.73 -7.57
N THR A 64 -12.02 -2.63 -8.36
CA THR A 64 -12.11 -2.38 -9.80
C THR A 64 -12.75 -3.56 -10.56
N GLU A 65 -12.31 -4.80 -10.28
CA GLU A 65 -12.85 -6.01 -10.89
C GLU A 65 -14.34 -6.19 -10.52
N MET A 66 -14.72 -5.92 -9.26
CA MET A 66 -16.11 -6.00 -8.81
C MET A 66 -16.99 -4.91 -9.43
N GLN A 67 -16.50 -3.67 -9.56
CA GLN A 67 -17.23 -2.61 -10.27
C GLN A 67 -17.43 -2.94 -11.74
N ALA A 68 -16.40 -3.49 -12.40
CA ALA A 68 -16.49 -3.94 -13.79
C ALA A 68 -17.50 -5.10 -13.95
N ALA A 69 -17.51 -6.05 -13.02
CA ALA A 69 -18.50 -7.13 -12.99
C ALA A 69 -19.92 -6.60 -12.77
N ALA A 70 -20.11 -5.63 -11.88
CA ALA A 70 -21.42 -5.02 -11.61
C ALA A 70 -21.93 -4.14 -12.76
N ALA A 71 -21.05 -3.58 -13.59
CA ALA A 71 -21.40 -2.78 -14.76
C ALA A 71 -21.90 -3.62 -15.96
N GLN A 72 -21.84 -4.96 -15.88
CA GLN A 72 -22.39 -5.85 -16.91
C GLN A 72 -23.88 -5.58 -17.13
N ALA A 73 -24.29 -5.45 -18.40
CA ALA A 73 -25.70 -5.27 -18.76
C ALA A 73 -26.55 -6.50 -18.42
N ASP A 74 -25.95 -7.70 -18.48
CA ASP A 74 -26.59 -8.94 -18.08
C ASP A 74 -26.47 -9.14 -16.56
N LYS A 75 -27.60 -9.05 -15.86
CA LYS A 75 -27.69 -9.16 -14.39
C LYS A 75 -27.32 -10.54 -13.87
N ALA A 76 -27.52 -11.60 -14.64
CA ALA A 76 -27.18 -12.97 -14.23
C ALA A 76 -25.66 -13.18 -14.33
N LYS A 77 -25.06 -12.69 -15.42
CA LYS A 77 -23.61 -12.64 -15.62
C LYS A 77 -22.92 -11.76 -14.59
N ALA A 78 -23.45 -10.56 -14.32
CA ALA A 78 -22.95 -9.66 -13.27
C ALA A 78 -22.85 -10.37 -11.91
N LYS A 79 -23.90 -11.11 -11.50
CA LYS A 79 -23.88 -11.89 -10.26
C LYS A 79 -22.85 -13.00 -10.28
N SER A 80 -22.76 -13.75 -11.38
CA SER A 80 -21.80 -14.85 -11.52
C SER A 80 -20.35 -14.34 -11.48
N ASP A 81 -20.07 -13.23 -12.16
CA ASP A 81 -18.73 -12.64 -12.18
C ASP A 81 -18.38 -12.03 -10.82
N LEU A 82 -19.33 -11.37 -10.13
CA LEU A 82 -19.14 -10.88 -8.75
C LEU A 82 -18.84 -12.02 -7.76
N ASP A 83 -19.53 -13.16 -7.88
CA ASP A 83 -19.30 -14.33 -7.03
C ASP A 83 -17.90 -14.94 -7.27
N ALA A 84 -17.49 -15.05 -8.54
CA ALA A 84 -16.16 -15.53 -8.91
C ALA A 84 -15.04 -14.61 -8.39
N VAL A 85 -15.21 -13.28 -8.54
CA VAL A 85 -14.29 -12.28 -8.00
C VAL A 85 -14.25 -12.38 -6.48
N GLN A 86 -15.40 -12.44 -5.81
CA GLN A 86 -15.45 -12.58 -4.36
C GLN A 86 -14.74 -13.85 -3.87
N ALA A 87 -14.95 -15.00 -4.52
CA ALA A 87 -14.31 -16.26 -4.14
C ALA A 87 -12.79 -16.22 -4.30
N LYS A 88 -12.30 -15.63 -5.40
CA LYS A 88 -10.87 -15.40 -5.63
C LYS A 88 -10.26 -14.56 -4.50
N TYR A 89 -10.88 -13.43 -4.18
CA TYR A 89 -10.37 -12.51 -3.18
C TYR A 89 -10.57 -13.00 -1.75
N GLN A 90 -11.61 -13.78 -1.46
CA GLN A 90 -11.72 -14.49 -0.17
C GLN A 90 -10.49 -15.36 0.08
N SER A 91 -10.06 -16.17 -0.89
CA SER A 91 -8.87 -17.01 -0.73
C SER A 91 -7.59 -16.19 -0.52
N GLU A 92 -7.41 -15.07 -1.23
CA GLU A 92 -6.25 -14.17 -1.04
C GLU A 92 -6.26 -13.52 0.35
N VAL A 93 -7.42 -13.09 0.82
CA VAL A 93 -7.62 -12.44 2.12
C VAL A 93 -7.47 -13.42 3.28
N ASP A 94 -7.95 -14.66 3.14
CA ASP A 94 -7.74 -15.72 4.12
C ASP A 94 -6.25 -16.01 4.28
N THR A 95 -5.52 -16.13 3.17
CA THR A 95 -4.07 -16.35 3.17
C THR A 95 -3.35 -15.19 3.88
N PHE A 96 -3.67 -13.95 3.50
CA PHE A 96 -3.07 -12.76 4.12
C PHE A 96 -3.40 -12.67 5.62
N ALA A 97 -4.62 -13.02 6.03
CA ALA A 97 -4.99 -13.05 7.45
C ALA A 97 -4.17 -14.07 8.26
N GLU A 98 -3.86 -15.24 7.68
CA GLU A 98 -2.95 -16.22 8.31
C GLU A 98 -1.51 -15.70 8.40
N GLU A 99 -1.04 -14.99 7.37
CA GLU A 99 0.29 -14.35 7.38
C GLU A 99 0.39 -13.24 8.43
N VAL A 100 -0.65 -12.39 8.55
CA VAL A 100 -0.76 -11.35 9.60
C VAL A 100 -0.76 -11.99 10.98
N ASN A 101 -1.53 -13.06 11.19
CA ASN A 101 -1.55 -13.76 12.47
C ASN A 101 -0.19 -14.37 12.82
N THR A 102 0.48 -14.97 11.83
CA THR A 102 1.83 -15.54 12.01
C THR A 102 2.83 -14.45 12.40
N PHE A 103 2.84 -13.34 11.66
CA PHE A 103 3.72 -12.20 11.92
C PHE A 103 3.44 -11.57 13.29
N ALA A 104 2.17 -11.28 13.60
CA ALA A 104 1.80 -10.66 14.86
C ALA A 104 2.03 -11.58 16.07
N THR A 105 1.83 -12.90 15.93
CA THR A 105 2.18 -13.86 16.99
C THR A 105 3.69 -13.88 17.23
N ALA A 106 4.51 -13.79 16.18
CA ALA A 106 5.97 -13.66 16.30
C ALA A 106 6.39 -12.36 17.01
N GLN A 107 5.64 -11.27 16.79
CA GLN A 107 5.80 -9.98 17.47
C GLN A 107 5.21 -9.96 18.90
N GLY A 108 4.59 -11.05 19.37
CA GLY A 108 3.99 -11.14 20.71
C GLY A 108 2.61 -10.48 20.85
N ALA A 109 1.89 -10.28 19.75
CA ALA A 109 0.54 -9.72 19.78
C ALA A 109 -0.46 -10.66 20.48
N PRO A 110 -1.45 -10.12 21.21
CA PRO A 110 -2.46 -10.91 21.88
C PRO A 110 -3.40 -11.59 20.88
N ALA A 111 -3.63 -12.90 21.06
CA ALA A 111 -4.43 -13.73 20.16
C ALA A 111 -5.87 -13.21 19.97
N GLU A 112 -6.48 -12.64 21.01
CA GLU A 112 -7.82 -12.03 20.94
C GLU A 112 -7.88 -10.83 20.00
N GLN A 113 -6.82 -10.00 19.99
CA GLN A 113 -6.72 -8.87 19.08
C GLN A 113 -6.48 -9.34 17.65
N MET A 114 -5.68 -10.39 17.47
CA MET A 114 -5.46 -10.99 16.15
C MET A 114 -6.70 -11.68 15.59
N ALA A 115 -7.49 -12.34 16.43
CA ALA A 115 -8.79 -12.88 16.02
C ALA A 115 -9.71 -11.77 15.48
N MET A 116 -9.75 -10.62 16.14
CA MET A 116 -10.53 -9.47 15.66
C MET A 116 -9.99 -8.91 14.34
N VAL A 117 -8.68 -8.74 14.21
CA VAL A 117 -8.03 -8.24 12.98
C VAL A 117 -8.26 -9.19 11.82
N MET A 118 -8.07 -10.50 12.02
CA MET A 118 -8.34 -11.53 11.00
C MET A 118 -9.79 -11.50 10.55
N GLN A 119 -10.75 -11.37 11.47
CA GLN A 119 -12.17 -11.26 11.12
C GLN A 119 -12.47 -10.00 10.30
N GLN A 120 -11.83 -8.87 10.62
CA GLN A 120 -11.98 -7.64 9.85
C GLN A 120 -11.42 -7.80 8.43
N ILE A 121 -10.21 -8.35 8.31
CA ILE A 121 -9.55 -8.61 7.02
C ILE A 121 -10.42 -9.52 6.16
N LYS A 122 -10.86 -10.67 6.70
CA LYS A 122 -11.75 -11.63 6.02
C LYS A 122 -13.11 -11.05 5.63
N GLY A 123 -13.57 -10.00 6.33
CA GLY A 123 -14.81 -9.30 6.01
C GLY A 123 -14.74 -8.35 4.81
N ILE A 124 -13.54 -7.96 4.35
CA ILE A 124 -13.36 -6.94 3.30
C ILE A 124 -14.08 -7.31 1.99
N PRO A 125 -13.92 -8.51 1.40
CA PRO A 125 -14.55 -8.84 0.12
C PRO A 125 -16.08 -8.80 0.17
N LEU A 126 -16.67 -9.26 1.28
CA LEU A 126 -18.12 -9.26 1.46
C LEU A 126 -18.66 -7.82 1.59
N LYS A 127 -17.96 -6.95 2.32
CA LYS A 127 -18.34 -5.53 2.43
C LYS A 127 -18.27 -4.84 1.07
N ALA A 128 -17.17 -4.98 0.34
CA ALA A 128 -17.00 -4.38 -0.98
C ALA A 128 -18.11 -4.81 -1.95
N ARG A 129 -18.44 -6.11 -1.97
CA ARG A 129 -19.59 -6.62 -2.74
C ARG A 129 -20.90 -5.94 -2.33
N THR A 130 -21.18 -5.87 -1.03
CA THR A 130 -22.42 -5.27 -0.50
C THR A 130 -22.54 -3.80 -0.90
N GLU A 131 -21.45 -3.04 -0.80
CA GLU A 131 -21.40 -1.63 -1.20
C GLU A 131 -21.64 -1.44 -2.71
N ILE A 132 -21.08 -2.32 -3.53
CA ILE A 132 -21.26 -2.29 -4.99
C ILE A 132 -22.70 -2.66 -5.38
N GLU A 133 -23.29 -3.68 -4.74
CA GLU A 133 -24.70 -4.04 -4.96
C GLU A 133 -25.65 -2.92 -4.50
N ALA A 134 -25.34 -2.24 -3.41
CA ALA A 134 -26.08 -1.06 -2.93
C ALA A 134 -25.96 0.12 -3.91
N ALA A 135 -24.76 0.42 -4.41
CA ALA A 135 -24.52 1.47 -5.39
C ALA A 135 -25.22 1.17 -6.73
N ALA A 136 -25.23 -0.08 -7.18
CA ALA A 136 -25.93 -0.51 -8.40
C ALA A 136 -27.47 -0.44 -8.27
N SER A 137 -27.98 -0.46 -7.03
CA SER A 137 -29.41 -0.34 -6.73
C SER A 137 -29.83 1.11 -6.42
N ALA A 138 -28.88 2.03 -6.29
CA ALA A 138 -29.18 3.44 -6.12
C ALA A 138 -29.80 4.00 -7.41
N PRO A 139 -30.90 4.76 -7.34
CA PRO A 139 -31.45 5.41 -8.52
C PRO A 139 -30.40 6.37 -9.07
N ALA A 140 -30.13 6.29 -10.38
CA ALA A 140 -29.33 7.30 -11.06
C ALA A 140 -29.97 8.66 -10.80
N ALA A 141 -29.28 9.53 -10.07
CA ALA A 141 -29.72 10.91 -9.90
C ALA A 141 -29.83 11.50 -11.31
N ALA A 142 -31.05 11.83 -11.73
CA ALA A 142 -31.27 12.49 -13.00
C ALA A 142 -30.38 13.74 -13.05
N PRO A 143 -29.69 14.01 -14.18
CA PRO A 143 -28.95 15.26 -14.31
C PRO A 143 -29.95 16.40 -14.12
N ALA A 144 -29.79 17.14 -13.02
CA ALA A 144 -30.54 18.36 -12.79
C ALA A 144 -30.25 19.28 -13.98
N THR A 145 -31.21 19.39 -14.90
CA THR A 145 -31.12 20.31 -16.02
C THR A 145 -31.35 21.70 -15.43
N PRO A 146 -30.36 22.60 -15.38
CA PRO A 146 -30.62 23.98 -14.98
C PRO A 146 -31.56 24.60 -16.04
N GLN A 147 -32.71 25.11 -15.58
CA GLN A 147 -33.61 25.94 -16.40
C GLN A 147 -33.05 27.35 -16.58
#